data_AF-A0A7C5FDI4-F1
#
_entry.id   AF-A0A7C5FDI4-F1
#
_cell.length_a   1.000
_cell.length_b   1.000
_cell.length_c   1.000
_cell.angle_alpha   90.00
_cell.angle_beta   90.00
_cell.angle_gamma   90.00
#
_symmetry.space_group_name_H-M   'P 1'
#
loop_
_entity.id
_entity.type
_entity.pdbx_description
1 polymer ?
#
loop_
_entity_poly.entity_id
_entity_poly.type
_entity_poly.pdbx_seq_one_letter_code
_entity_poly.pdbx_strand_id
1 'polypeptide(L)' 'TIRAQYADNIQENIVHGSDSPESAAYEIPYFFSSTELFA' A
#
# COMPACT_ATOMS: atom_id res chain seq x y z
N THR A 1 14.22 5.73 4.95
CA THR A 1 12.87 5.33 4.46
C THR A 1 12.05 4.89 5.65
N ILE A 2 10.71 4.77 5.52
CA ILE A 2 9.80 4.41 6.63
C ILE A 2 10.29 3.13 7.33
N ARG A 3 10.50 2.04 6.57
CA ARG A 3 10.97 0.76 7.13
C ARG A 3 12.32 0.89 7.86
N ALA A 4 13.30 1.57 7.27
CA ALA A 4 14.62 1.71 7.87
C ALA A 4 14.62 2.52 9.19
N GLN A 5 13.62 3.37 9.41
CA GLN A 5 13.52 4.19 10.61
C GLN A 5 12.64 3.57 11.70
N TYR A 6 11.66 2.75 11.32
CA TYR A 6 10.59 2.36 12.24
C TYR A 6 10.31 0.85 12.30
N ALA A 7 10.73 0.04 11.32
CA ALA A 7 10.41 -1.39 11.31
C ALA A 7 11.29 -2.18 12.28
N ASP A 8 10.71 -3.18 12.95
CA ASP A 8 11.42 -4.06 13.88
C ASP A 8 12.22 -5.14 13.14
N ASN A 9 11.60 -5.75 12.12
CA ASN A 9 12.21 -6.80 11.30
C ASN A 9 11.52 -6.90 9.93
N ILE A 10 11.88 -7.90 9.12
CA ILE A 10 11.37 -8.04 7.76
C ILE A 10 9.88 -8.43 7.73
N GLN A 11 9.40 -9.18 8.71
CA GLN A 11 7.98 -9.55 8.84
C GLN A 11 7.16 -8.38 9.39
N GLU A 12 7.66 -7.67 10.39
CA GLU A 12 7.02 -6.54 11.05
C GLU A 12 7.48 -5.21 10.43
N ASN A 13 7.22 -5.06 9.13
CA ASN A 13 7.76 -3.95 8.32
C ASN A 13 6.80 -2.75 8.14
N ILE A 14 5.72 -2.69 8.92
CA ILE A 14 4.79 -1.57 9.14
C ILE A 14 3.89 -1.19 7.96
N VAL A 15 4.42 -1.11 6.74
CA VAL A 15 3.71 -0.56 5.58
C VAL A 15 3.74 -1.51 4.39
N HIS A 16 2.63 -1.57 3.68
CA HIS A 16 2.50 -2.15 2.35
C HIS A 16 2.39 -1.04 1.30
N GLY A 17 2.80 -1.34 0.08
CA GLY A 17 2.57 -0.51 -1.09
C GLY A 17 2.60 -1.39 -2.33
N SER A 18 1.70 -1.12 -3.28
CA SER A 18 1.64 -1.84 -4.54
C SER A 18 2.99 -1.76 -5.27
N ASP A 19 3.46 -2.88 -5.77
CA ASP A 19 4.81 -3.03 -6.35
C ASP A 19 4.87 -2.81 -7.87
N SER A 20 3.71 -2.66 -8.51
CA SER A 20 3.57 -2.42 -9.95
C SER A 20 2.30 -1.63 -10.26
N PRO A 21 2.21 -0.98 -11.45
CA PRO A 21 0.97 -0.38 -11.94
C PRO A 21 -0.20 -1.37 -12.01
N GLU A 22 0.07 -2.62 -12.37
CA GLU A 22 -0.93 -3.69 -12.46
C GLU A 22 -1.46 -4.06 -11.07
N SER A 23 -0.58 -4.23 -10.08
CA SER A 23 -0.96 -4.48 -8.68
C SER A 23 -1.76 -3.30 -8.12
N ALA A 24 -1.36 -2.05 -8.41
CA ALA A 24 -2.07 -0.86 -7.94
C ALA A 24 -3.50 -0.78 -8.53
N ALA A 25 -3.64 -1.04 -9.83
CA ALA A 25 -4.95 -1.05 -10.50
C ALA A 25 -5.90 -2.12 -9.93
N TYR A 26 -5.35 -3.21 -9.39
CA TYR A 26 -6.12 -4.24 -8.69
C TYR A 26 -6.43 -3.87 -7.22
N GLU A 27 -5.43 -3.42 -6.47
CA GLU A 27 -5.53 -3.15 -5.03
C GLU A 27 -6.42 -1.93 -4.71
N ILE A 28 -6.32 -0.84 -5.49
CA ILE A 28 -7.09 0.39 -5.24
C ILE A 28 -8.61 0.12 -5.15
N PRO A 29 -9.27 -0.49 -6.17
CA PRO A 29 -10.71 -0.77 -6.10
C PRO A 29 -11.05 -1.93 -5.14
N TYR A 30 -10.07 -2.75 -4.74
CA TYR A 30 -10.27 -3.78 -3.73
C TYR A 30 -10.46 -3.17 -2.33
N PHE A 31 -9.70 -2.12 -2.00
CA PHE A 31 -9.76 -1.46 -0.69
C PHE A 31 -10.69 -0.24 -0.63
N PHE A 32 -10.89 0.46 -1.75
CA PHE A 32 -11.66 1.69 -1.79
C PHE A 32 -12.73 1.63 -2.89
N SER A 33 -13.95 2.00 -2.54
CA SER A 33 -15.01 2.26 -3.51
C SER A 33 -14.70 3.54 -4.30
N SER A 34 -15.26 3.66 -5.50
CA SER A 34 -15.05 4.85 -6.35
C SER A 34 -15.54 6.15 -5.70
N THR A 35 -16.47 6.08 -4.75
CA THR A 35 -16.99 7.25 -4.02
C THR A 35 -16.06 7.75 -2.91
N GLU A 36 -15.08 6.95 -2.49
CA GLU A 36 -14.06 7.33 -1.51
C GLU A 36 -12.84 7.98 -2.17
N LEU A 37 -12.74 7.93 -3.51
CA LEU A 37 -11.64 8.48 -4.27
C LEU A 37 -11.96 9.90 -4.77
N PHE A 38 -10.98 10.80 -4.61
CA PHE A 38 -11.03 12.12 -5.20
C PHE A 38 -10.80 12.04 -6.72
N ALA A 39 -11.42 12.97 -7.46
CA ALA A 39 -11.26 13.13 -8.90
C ALA A 39 -10.04 13.97 -9.26
#